data_AF-A0A4Y1R615-F1
#
_entry.id   AF-A0A4Y1R615-F1
#
_cell.length_a   1.000
_cell.length_b   1.000
_cell.length_c   1.000
_cell.angle_alpha   90.00
_cell.angle_beta   90.00
_cell.angle_gamma   90.00
#
_symmetry.space_group_name_H-M   'P 1'
#
loop_
_entity.id
_entity.type
_entity.pdbx_description
1 polymer ?
#
loop_
_entity_poly.entity_id
_entity_poly.type
_entity_poly.pdbx_seq_one_letter_code
_entity_poly.pdbx_strand_id
1 'polypeptide(L)'
;MRCDVAKEPFPRLISFNESIDLQISTDSFNGDQLSEANPINPGFYMVRSNNGTILFEKWYAQKNYSTKLKDQDVLNGMMKEGVFRELGLSVRFLDTRYFSGFSEVSRDFNAVTTVHANAGL
;
A
#
# COMPACT_ATOMS: atom_id res chain seq x y z
N MET A 1 -26.05 -17.18 6.58
CA MET A 1 -24.83 -16.67 5.92
C MET A 1 -24.17 -15.75 6.94
N ARG A 2 -23.07 -16.18 7.57
CA ARG A 2 -22.41 -15.38 8.61
C ARG A 2 -21.74 -14.20 7.91
N CYS A 3 -22.14 -12.99 8.27
CA CYS A 3 -21.34 -11.80 8.03
C CYS A 3 -20.04 -12.00 8.80
N ASP A 4 -18.99 -12.41 8.10
CA ASP A 4 -17.64 -12.26 8.62
C ASP A 4 -17.38 -10.76 8.68
N VAL A 5 -17.66 -10.21 9.86
CA VAL A 5 -17.22 -8.90 10.31
C VAL A 5 -15.80 -8.72 9.80
N ALA A 6 -15.56 -7.69 9.00
CA ALA A 6 -14.23 -7.20 8.70
C ALA A 6 -13.56 -6.93 10.05
N LYS A 7 -12.86 -7.95 10.57
CA LYS A 7 -12.14 -7.87 11.84
C LYS A 7 -11.14 -6.76 11.64
N GLU A 8 -11.34 -5.69 12.40
CA GLU A 8 -10.66 -4.40 12.30
C GLU A 8 -9.24 -4.56 11.74
N PRO A 9 -8.89 -3.86 10.66
CA PRO A 9 -7.58 -4.00 10.02
C PRO A 9 -6.44 -3.54 10.93
N PHE A 10 -6.72 -2.60 11.84
CA PHE A 10 -5.72 -1.90 12.64
C PHE A 10 -4.84 -2.79 13.53
N PRO A 11 -5.33 -3.82 14.26
CA PRO A 11 -4.48 -4.72 15.02
C PRO A 11 -3.56 -5.62 14.16
N ARG A 12 -3.75 -5.67 12.84
CA ARG A 12 -2.93 -6.47 11.91
C ARG A 12 -1.86 -5.64 11.20
N LEU A 13 -1.96 -4.32 11.32
CA LEU A 13 -0.96 -3.39 10.88
C LEU A 13 0.17 -3.43 11.89
N ILE A 14 1.38 -3.58 11.37
CA ILE A 14 2.58 -3.43 12.18
C ILE A 14 2.72 -1.94 12.51
N SER A 15 2.99 -1.63 13.77
CA SER A 15 3.20 -0.26 14.20
C SER A 15 4.53 0.27 13.64
N PHE A 16 4.63 1.59 13.42
CA PHE A 16 5.86 2.20 12.90
C PHE A 16 7.09 2.08 13.82
N ASN A 17 6.93 1.53 15.03
CA ASN A 17 8.07 1.14 15.88
C ASN A 17 8.84 -0.09 15.37
N GLU A 18 8.31 -0.81 14.38
CA GLU A 18 9.01 -1.89 13.66
C GLU A 18 9.54 -1.38 12.32
N SER A 19 10.62 -1.95 11.79
CA SER A 19 11.40 -1.44 10.64
C SER A 19 10.70 -1.42 9.27
N ILE A 20 9.37 -1.55 9.18
CA ILE A 20 8.60 -1.54 7.93
C ILE A 20 8.26 -0.10 7.51
N ASP A 21 8.63 0.28 6.29
CA ASP A 21 8.42 1.64 5.75
C ASP A 21 7.11 1.78 4.98
N LEU A 22 6.68 0.71 4.31
CA LEU A 22 5.45 0.67 3.51
C LEU A 22 4.69 -0.63 3.80
N GLN A 23 3.42 -0.50 4.21
CA GLN A 23 2.47 -1.61 4.26
C GLN A 23 1.39 -1.34 3.21
N ILE A 24 1.14 -2.27 2.30
CA ILE A 24 0.23 -2.04 1.17
C ILE A 24 -0.64 -3.27 0.89
N SER A 25 -1.92 -3.05 0.56
CA SER A 25 -2.83 -4.12 0.18
C SER A 25 -2.48 -4.70 -1.20
N THR A 26 -3.07 -5.86 -1.48
CA THR A 26 -2.82 -6.64 -2.70
C THR A 26 -4.16 -7.04 -3.30
N ASP A 27 -4.19 -7.34 -4.60
CA ASP A 27 -5.39 -7.92 -5.26
C ASP A 27 -5.50 -9.42 -5.02
N SER A 28 -4.34 -10.08 -4.88
CA SER A 28 -4.25 -11.48 -4.49
C SER A 28 -3.01 -11.66 -3.61
N PHE A 29 -3.18 -12.38 -2.50
CA PHE A 29 -2.08 -12.64 -1.58
C PHE A 29 -1.50 -14.03 -1.83
N ASN A 30 -0.20 -14.11 -2.09
CA ASN A 30 0.48 -15.35 -2.45
C ASN A 30 0.94 -16.19 -1.24
N GLY A 31 0.73 -15.71 -0.01
CA GLY A 31 1.15 -16.39 1.22
C GLY A 31 2.45 -15.86 1.82
N ASP A 32 3.20 -15.01 1.11
CA ASP A 32 4.45 -14.41 1.57
C ASP A 32 4.34 -12.88 1.61
N GLN A 33 4.44 -12.31 2.81
CA GLN A 33 4.28 -10.87 3.06
C GLN A 33 5.46 -10.02 2.59
N LEU A 34 6.59 -10.63 2.18
CA LEU A 34 7.78 -9.94 1.69
C LEU A 34 7.99 -10.12 0.18
N SER A 35 7.13 -10.89 -0.47
CA SER A 35 7.26 -11.21 -1.89
C SER A 35 6.67 -10.12 -2.78
N GLU A 36 7.50 -9.50 -3.62
CA GLU A 36 7.06 -8.58 -4.67
C GLU A 36 6.26 -9.26 -5.80
N ALA A 37 6.09 -10.59 -5.75
CA ALA A 37 5.17 -11.28 -6.65
C ALA A 37 3.70 -11.04 -6.29
N ASN A 38 3.41 -10.43 -5.12
CA ASN A 38 2.06 -10.00 -4.79
C ASN A 38 1.66 -8.79 -5.66
N PRO A 39 0.55 -8.86 -6.41
CA PRO A 39 0.03 -7.71 -7.14
C PRO A 39 -0.47 -6.64 -6.18
N ILE A 40 0.24 -5.52 -6.12
CA ILE A 40 -0.13 -4.38 -5.26
C ILE A 40 -1.51 -3.86 -5.65
N ASN A 41 -2.31 -3.50 -4.64
CA ASN A 41 -3.51 -2.70 -4.77
C ASN A 41 -3.31 -1.39 -3.98
N PRO A 42 -3.32 -0.21 -4.63
CA PRO A 42 -3.12 1.07 -3.95
C PRO A 42 -4.36 1.57 -3.18
N GLY A 43 -5.43 0.78 -3.09
CA GLY A 43 -6.64 1.10 -2.34
C GLY A 43 -6.43 1.18 -0.82
N PHE A 44 -5.37 0.58 -0.29
CA PHE A 44 -4.96 0.76 1.10
C PHE A 44 -3.45 0.69 1.24
N TYR A 45 -2.85 1.70 1.86
CA TYR A 45 -1.45 1.68 2.24
C TYR A 45 -1.19 2.53 3.49
N MET A 46 -0.12 2.21 4.18
CA MET A 46 0.47 3.03 5.24
C MET A 46 1.95 3.23 4.92
N VAL A 47 2.41 4.47 5.01
CA VAL A 47 3.80 4.83 4.73
C VAL A 47 4.38 5.61 5.90
N ARG A 48 5.65 5.35 6.22
CA ARG A 48 6.42 6.16 7.17
C ARG A 48 6.86 7.46 6.50
N SER A 49 6.87 8.57 7.24
CA SER A 49 7.48 9.82 6.77
C SER A 49 9.01 9.70 6.73
N ASN A 50 9.52 9.10 5.64
CA ASN A 50 10.94 8.93 5.31
C ASN A 50 11.10 8.85 3.78
N ASN A 51 11.99 8.02 3.25
CA ASN A 51 12.11 7.77 1.81
C ASN A 51 10.79 7.32 1.14
N GLY A 52 9.79 6.88 1.92
CA GLY A 52 8.42 6.66 1.44
C GLY A 52 7.84 7.90 0.75
N THR A 53 8.09 9.11 1.24
CA THR A 53 7.64 10.35 0.59
C THR A 53 8.21 10.48 -0.82
N ILE A 54 9.48 10.12 -1.02
CA ILE A 54 10.15 10.15 -2.34
C ILE A 54 9.50 9.13 -3.30
N LEU A 55 9.09 7.96 -2.80
CA LEU A 55 8.34 6.99 -3.60
C LEU A 55 7.04 7.60 -4.13
N PHE A 56 6.25 8.26 -3.28
CA PHE A 56 5.00 8.89 -3.69
C PHE A 56 5.22 10.02 -4.69
N GLU A 57 6.24 10.87 -4.50
CA GLU A 57 6.61 11.90 -5.47
C GLU A 57 6.92 11.31 -6.84
N LYS A 58 7.76 10.26 -6.89
CA LYS A 58 8.08 9.54 -8.14
C LYS A 58 6.84 8.91 -8.77
N TRP A 59 6.01 8.27 -7.96
CA TRP A 59 4.80 7.60 -8.44
C TRP A 59 3.79 8.57 -9.03
N TYR A 60 3.53 9.70 -8.35
CA TYR A 60 2.65 10.74 -8.88
C TYR A 60 3.23 11.43 -10.12
N ALA A 61 4.53 11.66 -10.18
CA ALA A 61 5.19 12.21 -11.38
C ALA A 61 5.03 11.26 -12.58
N GLN A 62 5.24 9.96 -12.39
CA GLN A 62 5.12 8.96 -13.44
C GLN A 62 3.67 8.76 -13.87
N LYS A 63 2.72 8.73 -12.92
CA LYS A 63 1.28 8.72 -13.19
C LYS A 63 0.85 9.90 -14.08
N ASN A 64 1.30 11.12 -13.75
CA ASN A 64 0.97 12.31 -14.53
C ASN A 64 1.51 12.27 -15.96
N TYR A 65 2.60 11.53 -16.19
CA TYR A 65 3.18 11.33 -17.51
C TYR A 65 2.48 10.20 -18.29
N SER A 66 1.93 9.21 -17.59
CA SER A 66 1.29 8.03 -18.17
C SER A 66 -0.23 8.20 -18.30
N THR A 67 -0.69 8.90 -19.34
CA THR A 67 -2.13 9.15 -19.57
C THR A 67 -3.00 7.90 -19.83
N LYS A 68 -2.39 6.72 -19.96
CA LYS A 68 -3.07 5.45 -20.30
C LYS A 68 -2.97 4.36 -19.22
N LEU A 69 -2.12 4.54 -18.21
CA LEU A 69 -1.89 3.51 -17.18
C LEU A 69 -2.74 3.81 -15.95
N LYS A 70 -3.25 2.76 -15.31
CA LYS A 70 -3.88 2.91 -13.99
C LYS A 70 -2.79 3.14 -12.94
N ASP A 71 -3.15 3.82 -11.86
CA ASP A 71 -2.28 4.07 -10.71
C ASP A 71 -1.55 2.81 -10.24
N GLN A 72 -2.30 1.71 -10.14
CA GLN A 72 -1.80 0.39 -9.78
C GLN A 72 -0.76 -0.16 -10.77
N ASP A 73 -0.96 0.05 -12.08
CA ASP A 73 -0.04 -0.43 -13.11
C ASP A 73 1.30 0.30 -13.02
N VAL A 74 1.26 1.62 -12.78
CA VAL A 74 2.46 2.44 -12.60
C VAL A 74 3.23 2.00 -11.35
N LEU A 75 2.54 1.81 -10.21
CA LEU A 75 3.19 1.42 -8.96
C LEU A 75 3.79 0.00 -9.04
N ASN A 76 3.07 -0.94 -9.64
CA ASN A 76 3.60 -2.29 -9.90
C ASN A 76 4.80 -2.26 -10.86
N GLY A 77 4.79 -1.38 -11.86
CA GLY A 77 5.93 -1.16 -12.76
C GLY A 77 7.17 -0.70 -11.99
N MET A 78 7.03 0.36 -11.19
CA MET A 78 8.11 0.90 -10.35
C MET A 78 8.68 -0.14 -9.39
N MET A 79 7.82 -0.95 -8.76
CA MET A 79 8.26 -2.05 -7.89
C MET A 79 9.11 -3.05 -8.67
N LYS A 80 8.62 -3.51 -9.83
CA LYS A 80 9.33 -4.47 -10.70
C LYS A 80 10.63 -3.92 -11.26
N GLU A 81 10.69 -2.62 -11.52
CA GLU A 81 11.90 -1.91 -11.96
C GLU A 81 12.90 -1.70 -10.82
N GLY A 82 12.53 -2.00 -9.57
CA GLY A 82 13.42 -1.97 -8.41
C GLY A 82 13.43 -0.66 -7.63
N VAL A 83 12.55 0.30 -7.96
CA VAL A 83 12.50 1.63 -7.31
C VAL A 83 12.38 1.52 -5.78
N PHE A 84 11.64 0.53 -5.28
CA PHE A 84 11.45 0.33 -3.83
C PHE A 84 12.78 -0.06 -3.16
N ARG A 85 13.56 -0.93 -3.82
CA ARG A 85 14.89 -1.37 -3.36
C ARG A 85 15.90 -0.24 -3.43
N GLU A 86 15.88 0.55 -4.50
CA GLU A 86 16.75 1.72 -4.67
C GLU A 86 16.55 2.77 -3.57
N LEU A 87 15.30 2.96 -3.15
CA LEU A 87 14.94 3.84 -2.04
C LEU A 87 15.21 3.22 -0.66
N GLY A 88 15.62 1.95 -0.60
CA GLY A 88 15.87 1.21 0.64
C GLY A 88 14.62 0.96 1.46
N LEU A 89 13.44 0.88 0.83
CA LEU A 89 12.17 0.71 1.53
C LEU A 89 11.97 -0.73 1.97
N SER A 90 11.68 -0.92 3.25
CA SER A 90 11.15 -2.18 3.76
C SER A 90 9.64 -2.24 3.50
N VAL A 91 9.21 -3.19 2.65
CA VAL A 91 7.82 -3.29 2.20
C VAL A 91 7.18 -4.56 2.73
N ARG A 92 5.93 -4.46 3.16
CA ARG A 92 5.09 -5.58 3.58
C ARG A 92 3.78 -5.58 2.80
N PHE A 93 3.49 -6.71 2.17
CA PHE A 93 2.26 -6.97 1.44
C PHE A 93 1.20 -7.52 2.38
N LEU A 94 0.03 -6.89 2.38
CA LEU A 94 -1.07 -7.22 3.28
C LEU A 94 -2.00 -8.26 2.66
N ASP A 95 -2.37 -9.24 3.48
CA ASP A 95 -3.23 -10.36 3.10
C ASP A 95 -4.65 -9.87 2.75
N THR A 96 -5.12 -10.24 1.56
CA THR A 96 -6.45 -9.88 1.06
C THR A 96 -7.58 -10.31 1.99
N ARG A 97 -7.39 -11.37 2.79
CA ARG A 97 -8.37 -11.83 3.78
C ARG A 97 -8.75 -10.77 4.80
N TYR A 98 -7.91 -9.77 5.02
CA TYR A 98 -8.14 -8.71 6.01
C TYR A 98 -8.21 -7.31 5.40
N PHE A 99 -7.67 -7.14 4.19
CA PHE A 99 -7.51 -5.82 3.55
C PHE A 99 -8.19 -5.70 2.18
N SER A 100 -9.08 -6.63 1.81
CA SER A 100 -9.95 -6.49 0.64
C SER A 100 -11.04 -5.45 0.87
N GLY A 101 -11.38 -4.65 -0.16
CA GLY A 101 -12.54 -3.75 -0.13
C GLY A 101 -12.28 -2.33 0.38
N PHE A 102 -11.02 -1.98 0.66
CA PHE A 102 -10.63 -0.59 0.92
C PHE A 102 -10.40 0.16 -0.40
N SER A 103 -11.00 1.34 -0.53
CA SER A 103 -10.70 2.32 -1.57
C SER A 103 -9.72 3.37 -1.04
N GLU A 104 -8.90 3.94 -1.93
CA GLU A 104 -7.83 4.86 -1.57
C GLU A 104 -8.30 5.98 -0.63
N VAL A 105 -7.46 6.30 0.34
CA VAL A 105 -7.78 7.17 1.46
C VAL A 105 -6.84 8.36 1.50
N SER A 106 -7.39 9.54 1.82
CA SER A 106 -6.81 10.87 1.68
C SER A 106 -5.41 11.09 2.28
N ARG A 107 -4.64 11.90 1.54
CA ARG A 107 -3.32 12.47 1.81
C ARG A 107 -3.25 13.29 3.11
N ASP A 108 -2.47 12.81 4.06
CA ASP A 108 -1.76 13.68 5.00
C ASP A 108 -0.37 13.09 5.28
N PHE A 109 0.64 13.62 4.59
CA PHE A 109 2.04 13.20 4.74
C PHE A 109 2.72 13.85 5.97
N ASN A 110 2.05 14.79 6.64
CA ASN A 110 2.55 15.52 7.81
C ASN A 110 1.99 15.02 9.14
N ALA A 111 0.96 14.19 9.12
CA ALA A 111 0.48 13.47 10.31
C ALA A 111 1.10 12.08 10.37
N VAL A 112 1.60 11.69 11.53
CA VAL A 112 1.89 10.29 11.84
C VAL A 112 0.56 9.53 11.75
N THR A 113 0.29 8.97 10.58
CA THR A 113 -0.78 7.99 10.31
C THR A 113 -2.21 8.54 10.30
N THR A 114 -2.67 9.10 9.19
CA THR A 114 -4.12 9.26 8.96
C THR A 114 -4.61 8.22 7.95
N VAL A 115 -5.39 7.25 8.41
CA VAL A 115 -6.05 6.20 7.61
C VAL A 115 -7.56 6.35 7.77
N HIS A 116 -8.21 7.13 6.89
CA HIS A 116 -9.67 7.16 6.67
C HIS A 116 -10.21 6.11 5.68
N ALA A 117 -10.35 4.84 6.09
CA ALA A 117 -11.06 3.86 5.28
C ALA A 117 -12.54 4.27 5.09
N ASN A 118 -12.95 4.63 3.87
CA ASN A 118 -14.36 4.68 3.54
C ASN A 118 -14.82 3.26 3.20
N ALA A 119 -15.59 2.64 4.11
CA ALA A 119 -16.32 1.43 3.79
C ALA A 119 -17.44 1.82 2.81
N GLY A 120 -17.26 1.54 1.53
CA GLY A 120 -18.37 1.57 0.58
C GLY A 120 -19.41 0.54 1.02
N LEU A 121 -20.58 1.01 1.44
CA LEU A 121 -21.81 0.22 1.51
C LEU A 121 -22.22 -0.25 0.11
#